data_AF-A0A415FME3-F1
#
_entry.id   AF-A0A415FME3-F1
#
_cell.length_a   1.000
_cell.length_b   1.000
_cell.length_c   1.000
_cell.angle_alpha   90.00
_cell.angle_beta   90.00
_cell.angle_gamma   90.00
#
_symmetry.space_group_name_H-M   'P 1'
#
loop_
_entity.id
_entity.type
_entity.pdbx_description
1 polymer ?
#
loop_
_entity_poly.entity_id
_entity_poly.type
_entity_poly.pdbx_seq_one_letter_code
_entity_poly.pdbx_strand_id
1 'polypeptide(L)'
;MAGEGNWYDLRVYVGNIGRYNEGSLVGGWATLPMGRDDLDAFLRDRVGIDGERYEEYRIDDFDLPDWLPAGPGERVVDERTSSRI
;
A
#
# COMPACT_ATOMS: atom_id res chain seq x y z
N MET A 1 20.98 14.05 13.66
CA MET A 1 20.75 13.75 12.24
C MET A 1 19.67 12.69 12.18
N ALA A 2 18.39 13.10 12.14
CA ALA A 2 17.30 12.16 11.94
C ALA A 2 17.42 11.68 10.49
N GLY A 3 17.49 10.35 10.28
CA GLY A 3 17.55 9.76 8.95
C GLY A 3 16.36 10.24 8.12
N GLU A 4 16.62 10.46 6.84
CA GLU A 4 15.67 10.92 5.84
C GLU A 4 14.54 9.89 5.66
N GLY A 5 13.55 9.90 6.57
CA GLY A 5 12.34 9.12 6.43
C GLY A 5 11.53 9.70 5.29
N ASN A 6 11.33 8.92 4.21
CA ASN A 6 10.47 9.32 3.11
C ASN A 6 9.06 9.56 3.66
N TRP A 7 8.59 10.79 3.52
CA TRP A 7 7.28 11.26 3.97
C TRP A 7 6.13 10.69 3.13
N TYR A 8 6.33 9.55 2.48
CA TYR A 8 5.47 9.05 1.41
C TYR A 8 5.06 7.58 1.54
N ASP A 9 5.40 6.90 2.65
CA ASP A 9 5.25 5.44 2.83
C ASP A 9 3.79 4.93 2.79
N LEU A 10 3.12 5.12 1.66
CA LEU A 10 1.83 4.56 1.33
C LEU A 10 2.09 3.13 0.89
N ARG A 11 1.49 2.18 1.60
CA ARG A 11 1.55 0.78 1.19
C ARG A 11 0.27 0.43 0.47
N VAL A 12 0.38 -0.26 -0.65
CA VAL A 12 -0.76 -0.73 -1.43
C VAL A 12 -0.66 -2.24 -1.61
N TYR A 13 -1.77 -2.94 -1.47
CA TYR A 13 -1.86 -4.34 -1.85
C TYR A 13 -2.25 -4.43 -3.32
N VAL A 14 -1.36 -5.02 -4.12
CA VAL A 14 -1.56 -5.23 -5.54
C VAL A 14 -1.88 -6.69 -5.80
N GLY A 15 -3.05 -6.94 -6.36
CA GLY A 15 -3.58 -8.24 -6.66
C GLY A 15 -3.69 -8.53 -8.15
N ASN A 16 -3.40 -9.76 -8.57
CA ASN A 16 -3.58 -10.24 -9.94
C ASN A 16 -5.00 -10.77 -10.13
N ILE A 17 -5.77 -10.17 -11.04
CA ILE A 17 -7.18 -10.51 -11.26
C ILE A 17 -7.33 -11.83 -12.03
N GLY A 18 -6.37 -12.14 -12.88
CA GLY A 18 -6.42 -13.32 -13.74
C GLY A 18 -5.84 -14.59 -13.10
N ARG A 19 -5.04 -14.44 -12.04
CA ARG A 19 -4.33 -15.54 -11.38
C ARG A 19 -4.97 -15.91 -10.05
N TYR A 20 -5.72 -17.02 -10.06
CA TYR A 20 -6.28 -17.64 -8.86
C TYR A 20 -5.43 -18.84 -8.45
N ASN A 21 -5.06 -18.92 -7.17
CA ASN A 21 -4.45 -20.10 -6.59
C ASN A 21 -5.32 -20.61 -5.44
N GLU A 22 -5.88 -21.82 -5.58
CA GLU A 22 -6.69 -22.49 -4.53
C GLU A 22 -7.82 -21.62 -3.91
N GLY A 23 -8.39 -20.71 -4.71
CA GLY A 23 -9.44 -19.80 -4.26
C GLY A 23 -8.96 -18.51 -3.59
N SER A 24 -7.65 -18.28 -3.52
CA SER A 24 -7.04 -17.01 -3.07
C SER A 24 -6.43 -16.25 -4.25
N LEU A 25 -6.65 -14.93 -4.26
CA LEU A 25 -6.06 -14.02 -5.23
C LEU A 25 -4.55 -13.88 -4.98
N VAL A 26 -3.74 -14.03 -6.02
CA VAL A 26 -2.27 -13.88 -5.90
C VAL A 26 -1.92 -12.39 -5.92
N GLY A 27 -1.16 -11.91 -4.93
CA GLY A 27 -0.78 -10.51 -4.82
C GLY A 27 0.28 -10.24 -3.75
N GLY A 28 0.58 -8.97 -3.52
CA GLY A 28 1.55 -8.55 -2.52
C GLY A 28 1.47 -7.07 -2.16
N TRP A 29 2.14 -6.70 -1.07
CA TRP A 29 2.26 -5.31 -0.63
C TRP A 29 3.46 -4.62 -1.29
N ALA A 30 3.23 -3.42 -1.84
CA ALA A 30 4.27 -2.51 -2.34
C ALA A 30 4.25 -1.22 -1.51
N THR A 31 5.44 -0.67 -1.19
CA THR A 31 5.58 0.64 -0.55
C THR A 31 5.94 1.66 -1.62
N LEU A 32 5.19 2.76 -1.67
CA LEU A 32 5.37 3.82 -2.65
C LEU A 32 6.05 5.06 -2.03
N PRO A 33 6.76 5.89 -2.82
CA PRO A 33 7.09 5.67 -4.22
C PRO A 33 8.09 4.52 -4.39
N MET A 34 7.84 3.69 -5.40
CA MET A 34 8.73 2.58 -5.80
C MET A 34 9.41 2.96 -7.12
N GLY A 35 10.70 2.66 -7.25
CA GLY A 35 11.42 2.84 -8.51
C GLY A 35 10.79 1.98 -9.61
N ARG A 36 10.89 2.42 -10.87
CA ARG A 36 10.27 1.70 -11.99
C ARG A 36 10.78 0.26 -12.12
N ASP A 37 12.10 0.07 -12.06
CA ASP A 37 12.70 -1.27 -12.18
C ASP A 37 12.29 -2.19 -11.01
N ASP A 38 12.17 -1.62 -9.80
CA ASP A 38 11.70 -2.33 -8.61
C ASP A 38 10.21 -2.70 -8.72
N LEU A 39 9.40 -1.80 -9.29
CA LEU A 39 7.98 -2.03 -9.55
C LEU A 39 7.80 -3.14 -10.60
N ASP A 40 8.58 -3.10 -11.69
CA ASP A 40 8.54 -4.12 -12.73
C ASP A 40 8.95 -5.50 -12.15
N ALA A 41 9.99 -5.54 -11.33
CA ALA A 41 10.40 -6.76 -10.63
C ALA A 41 9.33 -7.25 -9.65
N PHE A 42 8.70 -6.35 -8.89
CA PHE A 42 7.62 -6.69 -7.97
C PHE A 42 6.40 -7.26 -8.70
N LEU A 43 5.94 -6.61 -9.77
CA LEU A 43 4.79 -7.07 -10.55
C LEU A 43 5.05 -8.44 -11.16
N ARG A 44 6.26 -8.69 -11.67
CA ARG A 44 6.64 -10.00 -12.20
C ARG A 44 6.76 -11.07 -11.12
N ASP A 45 7.56 -10.81 -10.09
CA ASP A 45 8.02 -11.86 -9.18
C ASP A 45 7.05 -12.10 -8.01
N ARG A 46 6.24 -11.10 -7.64
CA ARG A 46 5.27 -11.19 -6.53
C ARG A 46 3.83 -11.28 -7.01
N VAL A 47 3.44 -10.44 -7.96
CA VAL A 47 2.06 -10.39 -8.48
C VAL A 47 1.87 -11.38 -9.65
N GLY A 48 2.96 -11.77 -10.32
CA GLY A 48 2.93 -12.74 -11.41
C GLY A 48 2.46 -12.17 -12.74
N ILE A 49 2.78 -10.89 -13.02
CA ILE A 49 2.59 -10.21 -14.30
C ILE A 49 3.84 -10.46 -15.15
N ASP A 50 3.80 -11.43 -16.06
CA ASP A 50 4.99 -11.91 -16.79
C ASP A 50 5.09 -11.42 -18.24
N GLY A 51 4.12 -10.66 -18.74
CA GLY A 51 4.08 -10.16 -20.11
C GLY A 51 3.47 -11.14 -21.12
N GLU A 52 3.12 -12.37 -20.70
CA GLU A 52 2.50 -13.38 -21.56
C GLU A 52 1.04 -13.64 -21.21
N ARG A 53 0.71 -13.74 -19.91
CA ARG A 53 -0.65 -14.00 -19.42
C ARG A 53 -0.91 -13.24 -18.13
N TYR A 54 -2.19 -12.95 -17.87
CA TYR A 54 -2.65 -12.37 -16.60
C TYR A 54 -2.11 -10.96 -16.32
N GLU A 55 -2.09 -10.12 -17.36
CA GLU A 55 -1.60 -8.74 -17.33
C GLU A 55 -2.44 -7.77 -16.49
N GLU A 56 -3.64 -8.18 -16.08
CA GLU A 56 -4.56 -7.32 -15.33
C GLU A 56 -4.32 -7.45 -13.83
N TYR A 57 -3.93 -6.33 -13.21
CA TYR A 57 -3.77 -6.18 -11.78
C TYR A 57 -4.61 -5.02 -11.24
N ARG A 58 -4.89 -5.08 -9.94
CA ARG A 58 -5.73 -4.13 -9.21
C ARG A 58 -5.08 -3.79 -7.88
N ILE A 59 -5.37 -2.60 -7.36
CA ILE A 59 -5.13 -2.28 -5.95
C ILE A 59 -6.37 -2.71 -5.16
N ASP A 60 -6.22 -3.71 -4.28
CA ASP A 60 -7.34 -4.20 -3.45
C ASP A 60 -7.43 -3.49 -2.11
N ASP A 61 -6.28 -3.02 -1.59
CA ASP A 61 -6.17 -2.45 -0.25
C ASP A 61 -5.01 -1.45 -0.14
N PHE A 62 -5.01 -0.64 0.92
CA PHE A 62 -3.96 0.33 1.22
C PHE A 62 -3.76 0.56 2.73
N ASP A 63 -2.50 0.75 3.16
CA ASP A 63 -2.16 1.28 4.48
C ASP A 63 -1.64 2.71 4.32
N LEU A 64 -2.28 3.64 5.05
CA LEU A 64 -1.84 5.03 5.10
C LEU A 64 -0.61 5.19 6.01
N PRO A 65 0.27 6.15 5.73
CA PRO A 65 1.32 6.53 6.66
C PRO A 65 0.75 7.02 7.99
N ASP A 66 1.41 6.71 9.11
CA ASP A 66 0.97 7.08 10.47
C ASP A 66 0.76 8.59 10.67
N TRP A 67 1.44 9.43 9.88
CA TRP A 67 1.34 10.89 9.96
C TRP A 67 0.15 11.46 9.18
N LEU A 68 -0.44 10.68 8.25
CA LEU A 68 -1.60 11.12 7.50
C LEU A 68 -2.84 10.88 8.36
N PRO A 69 -3.56 11.94 8.79
CA PRO A 69 -4.74 11.76 9.61
C PRO A 69 -5.75 10.89 8.87
N ALA A 70 -6.29 9.89 9.57
CA ALA A 70 -7.51 9.21 9.12
C ALA A 70 -8.52 10.30 8.74
N GLY A 71 -9.20 10.14 7.60
CA GLY A 71 -9.95 11.20 6.93
C GLY A 71 -10.98 11.92 7.82
N PRO A 72 -11.71 12.91 7.29
CA PRO A 72 -12.50 13.89 8.07
C PRO A 72 -13.61 13.35 9.00
N GLY A 73 -13.71 12.04 9.25
CA GLY A 73 -14.60 11.40 10.21
C GLY A 73 -13.95 10.89 11.50
N GLU A 74 -12.61 10.83 11.62
CA GLU A 74 -11.97 10.26 12.82
C GLU A 74 -11.31 11.35 13.66
N ARG A 75 -12.06 11.88 14.63
CA ARG A 75 -11.49 12.81 15.63
C ARG A 75 -10.50 12.04 16.48
N VAL A 76 -9.21 12.30 16.27
CA VAL A 76 -8.19 12.08 17.30
C VAL A 76 -8.61 12.92 18.50
N VAL A 77 -9.07 12.25 19.57
CA VAL A 77 -9.33 12.89 20.84
C VAL A 77 -7.97 13.26 21.45
N ASP A 78 -7.54 14.49 21.21
CA ASP A 78 -6.37 15.03 21.90
C ASP A 78 -6.71 15.21 23.39
N GLU A 79 -6.10 14.36 24.23
CA GLU A 79 -6.28 14.32 25.68
C GLU A 79 -5.86 15.63 26.38
N ARG A 80 -5.15 16.55 25.70
CA ARG A 80 -4.73 17.84 26.23
C ARG A 80 -5.80 18.92 26.14
N THR A 81 -6.90 18.66 25.44
CA THR A 81 -8.04 19.61 25.38
C THR A 81 -9.10 19.31 26.45
N SER A 82 -8.93 18.23 27.23
CA SER A 82 -9.82 17.88 28.35
C SER A 82 -9.33 18.49 29.68
N SER A 83 -8.99 19.77 29.68
CA SER A 83 -8.77 20.54 30.92
C SER A 83 -8.92 22.03 30.64
N ARG A 84 -10.13 22.42 30.27
CA ARG A 84 -10.65 23.74 30.59
C ARG A 84 -12.18 23.71 30.58
N ILE A 85 -12.74 23.22 31.68
CA ILE A 85 -14.03 23.68 32.21
C ILE A 85 -13.69 24.75 33.23
#